data_AF-A0A662K5S8-F1
#
_entry.id   AF-A0A662K5S8-F1
#
_cell.length_a   1.000
_cell.length_b   1.000
_cell.length_c   1.000
_cell.angle_alpha   90.00
_cell.angle_beta   90.00
_cell.angle_gamma   90.00
#
_symmetry.space_group_name_H-M   'P 1'
#
loop_
_entity.id
_entity.type
_entity.pdbx_description
1 polymer ?
#
loop_
_entity_poly.entity_id
_entity_poly.type
_entity_poly.pdbx_seq_one_letter_code
_entity_poly.pdbx_strand_id
1 'polypeptide(L)'
;RFNIFTGDYDRQLKKEIKKSLASYLGDKYGFNFTALWHPIKGIPLGGDIYIGAKPPDQNCYVAKSFIIMPYKPVVTINGKEIIFTRYWFEENILKNISETANIIDVVNSYKMGLPPYNDYLNASTVVSENLSKLIHGFLVDGIQNVNNETLFPGIVNLTITYSFDMVKNAVANFTENVMKNVMGEALGTVDDIFENIGSLIDPIADAIKNELNNTLSSILGGTFGTLSMGFDLLEEKIKTEINNIVSGFIDPYIQNFIDVVFNQSNTLDIPGFLSEWLFDRISINKAKVNLVVWEVRG
;
A
#
# COMPACT_ATOMS: atom_id res chain seq x y z
N ARG A 1 -4.82 2.55 -11.71
CA ARG A 1 -4.86 1.11 -12.09
C ARG A 1 -3.69 0.45 -11.38
N PHE A 2 -3.90 -0.67 -10.70
CA PHE A 2 -2.80 -1.39 -10.05
C PHE A 2 -2.05 -2.22 -11.10
N ASN A 3 -0.74 -1.95 -11.20
CA ASN A 3 0.28 -2.75 -11.87
C ASN A 3 0.51 -2.46 -13.38
N ILE A 4 1.68 -1.86 -13.63
CA ILE A 4 2.23 -1.43 -14.92
C ILE A 4 2.95 -2.56 -15.68
N PHE A 5 3.25 -3.68 -15.00
CA PHE A 5 3.90 -4.86 -15.60
C PHE A 5 2.89 -5.90 -16.12
N THR A 6 1.60 -5.63 -15.93
CA THR A 6 0.51 -6.56 -16.17
C THR A 6 -0.56 -5.99 -17.07
N GLY A 7 -0.34 -4.94 -17.87
CA GLY A 7 -1.42 -4.35 -18.70
C GLY A 7 -2.19 -5.39 -19.53
N ASP A 8 -1.46 -6.35 -20.11
CA ASP A 8 -2.07 -7.47 -20.83
C ASP A 8 -2.68 -8.53 -19.89
N TYR A 9 -2.06 -8.75 -18.74
CA TYR A 9 -2.59 -9.62 -17.70
C TYR A 9 -3.86 -9.06 -17.03
N ASP A 10 -4.00 -7.75 -16.85
CA ASP A 10 -5.19 -7.04 -16.38
C ASP A 10 -6.31 -7.16 -17.41
N ARG A 11 -5.97 -6.99 -18.69
CA ARG A 11 -6.90 -7.19 -19.79
C ARG A 11 -7.38 -8.63 -19.86
N GLN A 12 -6.46 -9.59 -19.76
CA GLN A 12 -6.76 -11.02 -19.74
C GLN A 12 -7.54 -11.43 -18.50
N LEU A 13 -7.15 -10.94 -17.31
CA LEU A 13 -7.84 -11.16 -16.05
C LEU A 13 -9.27 -10.63 -16.13
N LYS A 14 -9.47 -9.39 -16.61
CA LYS A 14 -10.81 -8.83 -16.81
C LYS A 14 -11.62 -9.64 -17.82
N LYS A 15 -10.98 -10.09 -18.90
CA LYS A 15 -11.62 -10.94 -19.92
C LYS A 15 -12.05 -12.29 -19.36
N GLU A 16 -11.18 -12.98 -18.62
CA GLU A 16 -11.47 -14.29 -18.03
C GLU A 16 -12.49 -14.19 -16.90
N ILE A 17 -12.42 -13.18 -16.04
CA ILE A 17 -13.48 -12.92 -15.04
C ILE A 17 -14.81 -12.63 -15.73
N LYS A 18 -14.82 -11.77 -16.76
CA LYS A 18 -16.04 -11.45 -17.53
C LYS A 18 -16.63 -12.71 -18.16
N LYS A 19 -15.79 -13.52 -18.81
CA LYS A 19 -16.19 -14.78 -19.45
C LYS A 19 -16.77 -15.76 -18.43
N SER A 20 -16.11 -15.91 -17.28
CA SER A 20 -16.54 -16.78 -16.19
C SER A 20 -17.90 -16.34 -15.65
N LEU A 21 -18.06 -15.08 -15.25
CA LEU A 21 -19.32 -14.54 -14.76
C LEU A 21 -20.45 -14.62 -15.80
N ALA A 22 -20.17 -14.29 -17.06
CA ALA A 22 -21.15 -14.42 -18.14
C ALA A 22 -21.60 -15.88 -18.35
N SER A 23 -20.70 -16.85 -18.18
CA SER A 23 -21.06 -18.27 -18.31
C SER A 23 -21.98 -18.76 -17.19
N TYR A 24 -21.87 -18.22 -15.97
CA TYR A 24 -22.76 -18.57 -14.86
C TYR A 24 -24.11 -17.85 -14.92
N LEU A 25 -24.13 -16.60 -15.37
CA LEU A 25 -25.31 -15.74 -15.35
C LEU A 25 -26.14 -15.84 -16.65
N GLY A 26 -25.50 -16.20 -17.76
CA GLY A 26 -26.11 -16.20 -19.09
C GLY A 26 -26.55 -14.80 -19.54
N ASP A 27 -27.35 -14.74 -20.60
CA ASP A 27 -27.78 -13.47 -21.21
C ASP A 27 -28.93 -12.78 -20.44
N LYS A 28 -29.55 -13.50 -19.49
CA LYS A 28 -30.69 -13.01 -18.71
C LYS A 28 -30.28 -11.97 -17.66
N TYR A 29 -29.05 -12.02 -17.17
CA TYR A 29 -28.59 -11.16 -16.07
C TYR A 29 -27.38 -10.33 -16.47
N GLY A 30 -27.46 -9.03 -16.19
CA GLY A 30 -26.34 -8.12 -16.26
C GLY A 30 -25.55 -8.17 -14.96
N PHE A 31 -24.27 -7.82 -15.02
CA PHE A 31 -23.42 -7.75 -13.84
C PHE A 31 -22.43 -6.59 -13.85
N ASN A 32 -22.02 -6.22 -12.64
CA ASN A 32 -20.91 -5.33 -12.36
C ASN A 32 -20.07 -5.98 -11.25
N PHE A 33 -18.83 -6.35 -11.58
CA PHE A 33 -17.86 -6.87 -10.64
C PHE A 33 -16.82 -5.79 -10.35
N THR A 34 -16.57 -5.52 -9.08
CA THR A 34 -15.52 -4.61 -8.64
C THR A 34 -14.61 -5.28 -7.63
N ALA A 35 -13.31 -5.12 -7.78
CA ALA A 35 -12.31 -5.50 -6.77
C ALA A 35 -11.41 -4.32 -6.46
N LEU A 36 -11.24 -3.99 -5.18
CA LEU A 36 -10.52 -2.81 -4.69
C LEU A 36 -9.38 -3.24 -3.77
N TRP A 37 -8.16 -3.06 -4.28
CA TRP A 37 -6.85 -3.04 -3.64
C TRP A 37 -6.55 -1.73 -2.88
N HIS A 38 -6.65 -1.61 -1.56
CA HIS A 38 -6.15 -0.40 -0.87
C HIS A 38 -5.42 -0.79 0.42
N PRO A 39 -4.08 -0.95 0.39
CA PRO A 39 -3.30 -1.40 1.54
C PRO A 39 -3.34 -0.42 2.72
N ILE A 40 -3.63 0.87 2.49
CA ILE A 40 -3.80 1.87 3.55
C ILE A 40 -5.14 2.59 3.36
N LYS A 41 -5.96 2.61 4.41
CA LYS A 41 -7.32 3.17 4.40
C LYS A 41 -7.28 4.68 4.22
N GLY A 42 -8.00 5.17 3.20
CA GLY A 42 -8.15 6.60 2.91
C GLY A 42 -6.92 7.24 2.28
N ILE A 43 -5.98 6.42 1.81
CA ILE A 43 -4.84 6.86 0.99
C ILE A 43 -5.04 6.27 -0.41
N PRO A 44 -4.87 7.07 -1.49
CA PRO A 44 -5.04 6.59 -2.87
C PRO A 44 -3.86 5.71 -3.34
N LEU A 45 -3.22 4.99 -2.42
CA LEU A 45 -2.27 3.94 -2.74
C LEU A 45 -3.06 2.66 -2.94
N GLY A 46 -3.04 2.13 -4.15
CA GLY A 46 -4.17 1.30 -4.50
C GLY A 46 -4.35 0.99 -5.96
N GLY A 47 -5.46 0.32 -6.21
CA GLY A 47 -5.85 -0.03 -7.55
C GLY A 47 -7.00 -0.99 -7.60
N ASP A 48 -7.72 -0.79 -8.69
CA ASP A 48 -9.12 -1.15 -8.77
C ASP A 48 -9.37 -1.85 -10.09
N ILE A 49 -10.22 -2.88 -10.02
CA ILE A 49 -10.72 -3.60 -11.18
C ILE A 49 -12.22 -3.40 -11.23
N TYR A 50 -12.71 -2.95 -12.38
CA TYR A 50 -14.13 -2.81 -12.70
C TYR A 50 -14.43 -3.61 -13.96
N ILE A 51 -15.44 -4.48 -13.91
CA ILE A 51 -15.82 -5.39 -15.00
C ILE A 51 -17.33 -5.42 -15.13
N GLY A 52 -17.82 -5.33 -16.36
CA GLY A 52 -19.26 -5.37 -16.66
C GLY A 52 -19.86 -3.99 -16.85
N ALA A 53 -21.19 -3.94 -16.96
CA ALA A 53 -21.92 -2.71 -17.24
C ALA A 53 -22.16 -1.91 -15.95
N LYS A 54 -22.52 -0.63 -16.06
CA LYS A 54 -22.99 0.15 -14.91
C LYS A 54 -24.32 -0.46 -14.42
N PRO A 55 -24.48 -0.75 -13.12
CA PRO A 55 -25.73 -1.29 -12.60
C PRO A 55 -26.86 -0.26 -12.71
N PRO A 56 -28.12 -0.69 -12.89
CA PRO A 56 -29.27 0.19 -12.78
C PRO A 56 -29.47 0.67 -11.34
N ASP A 57 -30.19 1.78 -11.19
CA ASP A 57 -30.37 2.43 -9.87
C ASP A 57 -31.31 1.64 -8.93
N GLN A 58 -32.04 0.64 -9.45
CA GLN A 58 -33.02 -0.16 -8.69
C GLN A 58 -33.01 -1.63 -9.14
N ASN A 59 -33.52 -2.52 -8.29
CA ASN A 59 -33.69 -3.97 -8.54
C ASN A 59 -32.37 -4.73 -8.81
N CYS A 60 -31.34 -4.40 -8.03
CA CYS A 60 -30.04 -5.07 -8.06
C CYS A 60 -29.86 -5.99 -6.85
N TYR A 61 -29.26 -7.15 -7.08
CA TYR A 61 -28.71 -8.01 -6.02
C TYR A 61 -27.24 -7.69 -5.84
N VAL A 62 -26.80 -7.58 -4.59
CA VAL A 62 -25.43 -7.18 -4.24
C VAL A 62 -24.81 -8.22 -3.33
N ALA A 63 -23.70 -8.80 -3.77
CA ALA A 63 -22.88 -9.71 -2.97
C ALA A 63 -21.52 -9.08 -2.69
N LYS A 64 -21.12 -9.01 -1.41
CA LYS A 64 -19.84 -8.44 -0.97
C LYS A 64 -19.00 -9.52 -0.32
N SER A 65 -17.71 -9.53 -0.61
CA SER A 65 -16.75 -10.47 -0.04
C SER A 65 -15.33 -9.88 -0.06
N PHE A 66 -14.35 -10.69 0.28
CA PHE A 66 -12.93 -10.35 0.21
C PHE A 66 -12.18 -11.43 -0.56
N ILE A 67 -11.24 -11.00 -1.41
CA ILE A 67 -10.20 -11.89 -1.94
C ILE A 67 -8.98 -11.74 -1.03
N ILE A 68 -8.49 -12.87 -0.52
CA ILE A 68 -7.22 -12.90 0.18
C ILE A 68 -6.11 -12.89 -0.87
N MET A 69 -5.31 -11.84 -0.88
CA MET A 69 -4.13 -11.76 -1.73
C MET A 69 -3.08 -12.75 -1.21
N PRO A 70 -2.27 -13.37 -2.09
CA PRO A 70 -1.15 -14.23 -1.68
C PRO A 70 -0.05 -13.37 -1.05
N TYR A 71 -0.32 -12.86 0.15
CA TYR A 71 0.60 -12.08 0.94
C TYR A 71 1.42 -13.05 1.79
N LYS A 72 2.73 -13.09 1.54
CA LYS A 72 3.66 -13.70 2.47
C LYS A 72 3.96 -12.61 3.50
N PRO A 73 3.51 -12.74 4.77
CA PRO A 73 3.87 -11.78 5.82
C PRO A 73 5.35 -11.83 6.19
N VAL A 74 6.16 -12.59 5.44
CA VAL A 74 7.59 -12.70 5.67
C VAL A 74 8.27 -11.51 5.04
N VAL A 75 8.81 -10.66 5.90
CA VAL A 75 9.56 -9.47 5.53
C VAL A 75 11.03 -9.70 5.87
N THR A 76 11.93 -9.31 4.98
CA THR A 76 13.37 -9.31 5.28
C THR A 76 13.77 -7.94 5.84
N ILE A 77 14.21 -7.89 7.09
CA ILE A 77 14.75 -6.69 7.74
C ILE A 77 16.19 -6.98 8.13
N ASN A 78 17.14 -6.18 7.61
CA ASN A 78 18.58 -6.35 7.86
C ASN A 78 19.07 -7.79 7.62
N GLY A 79 18.59 -8.42 6.54
CA GLY A 79 18.93 -9.79 6.17
C GLY A 79 18.25 -10.89 7.00
N LYS A 80 17.34 -10.55 7.92
CA LYS A 80 16.56 -11.50 8.71
C LYS A 80 15.11 -11.53 8.25
N GLU A 81 14.61 -12.72 7.94
CA GLU A 81 13.19 -12.93 7.69
C GLU A 81 12.40 -12.87 9.01
N ILE A 82 11.36 -12.04 9.05
CA ILE A 82 10.42 -11.93 10.16
C ILE A 82 9.00 -12.20 9.66
N ILE A 83 8.13 -12.75 10.51
CA ILE A 83 6.70 -12.83 10.21
C ILE A 83 6.03 -11.57 10.77
N PHE A 84 5.69 -10.64 9.90
CA PHE A 84 5.00 -9.41 10.27
C PHE A 84 3.60 -9.71 10.77
N THR A 85 3.41 -9.52 12.08
CA THR A 85 2.13 -9.67 12.78
C THR A 85 1.96 -8.50 13.74
N ARG A 86 0.72 -8.25 14.16
CA ARG A 86 0.41 -7.27 15.21
C ARG A 86 1.22 -7.52 16.48
N TYR A 87 1.23 -8.77 16.94
CA TYR A 87 2.00 -9.17 18.12
C TYR A 87 3.50 -8.89 17.95
N TRP A 88 4.08 -9.28 16.80
CA TRP A 88 5.50 -9.00 16.53
C TRP A 88 5.80 -7.49 16.58
N PHE A 89 4.94 -6.67 15.96
CA PHE A 89 5.09 -5.22 15.94
C PHE A 89 4.98 -4.61 17.34
N GLU A 90 4.03 -5.07 18.16
CA GLU A 90 3.88 -4.63 19.55
C GLU A 90 5.13 -4.94 20.38
N GLU A 91 5.59 -6.20 20.36
CA GLU A 91 6.70 -6.66 21.20
C GLU A 91 8.07 -6.12 20.76
N ASN A 92 8.29 -5.97 19.45
CA ASN A 92 9.61 -5.62 18.91
C ASN A 92 9.74 -4.13 18.61
N ILE A 93 8.64 -3.45 18.30
CA ILE A 93 8.65 -2.04 17.89
C ILE A 93 7.98 -1.19 18.98
N LEU A 94 6.66 -1.27 19.15
CA LEU A 94 5.93 -0.30 19.95
C LEU A 94 6.44 -0.18 21.38
N LYS A 95 6.73 -1.31 22.05
CA LYS A 95 7.22 -1.32 23.43
C LYS A 95 8.66 -0.79 23.60
N ASN A 96 9.44 -0.71 22.52
CA ASN A 96 10.88 -0.47 22.58
C ASN A 96 11.34 0.85 21.93
N ILE A 97 10.42 1.65 21.40
CA ILE A 97 10.73 2.93 20.75
C ILE A 97 10.43 4.12 21.68
N SER A 98 11.23 5.18 21.51
CA SER A 98 11.14 6.38 22.35
C SER A 98 9.81 7.11 22.20
N GLU A 99 9.23 7.08 21.01
CA GLU A 99 7.98 7.75 20.66
C GLU A 99 6.83 7.23 21.52
N THR A 100 6.72 5.92 21.68
CA THR A 100 5.68 5.30 22.50
C THR A 100 5.88 5.61 23.98
N ALA A 101 7.13 5.53 24.48
CA ALA A 101 7.45 5.88 25.87
C ALA A 101 7.09 7.35 26.16
N ASN A 102 7.47 8.27 25.27
CA ASN A 102 7.17 9.69 25.38
C ASN A 102 5.65 9.94 25.39
N ILE A 103 4.87 9.29 24.51
CA ILE A 103 3.40 9.42 24.51
C ILE A 103 2.83 8.97 25.85
N ILE A 104 3.27 7.83 26.38
CA ILE A 104 2.82 7.31 27.68
C ILE A 104 3.12 8.31 28.80
N ASP A 105 4.35 8.79 28.87
CA ASP A 105 4.80 9.70 29.92
C ASP A 105 4.06 11.04 29.89
N VAL A 106 3.84 11.60 28.69
CA VAL A 106 3.12 12.87 28.51
C VAL A 106 1.65 12.73 28.87
N VAL A 107 0.97 11.67 28.40
CA VAL A 107 -0.45 11.44 28.69
C VAL A 107 -0.67 11.19 30.18
N ASN A 108 0.21 10.43 30.83
CA ASN A 108 0.14 10.19 32.27
C ASN A 108 0.40 11.48 33.06
N SER A 109 1.41 12.26 32.68
CA SER A 109 1.71 13.55 33.31
C SER A 109 0.54 14.53 33.20
N TYR A 110 -0.12 14.60 32.03
CA TYR A 110 -1.32 15.40 31.84
C TYR A 110 -2.47 14.95 32.75
N LYS A 111 -2.76 13.65 32.80
CA LYS A 111 -3.82 13.09 33.67
C LYS A 111 -3.54 13.32 35.15
N MET A 112 -2.28 13.41 35.55
CA MET A 112 -1.85 13.71 36.92
C MET A 112 -1.70 15.22 37.20
N GLY A 113 -1.85 16.09 36.19
CA GLY A 113 -1.66 17.53 36.33
C GLY A 113 -0.21 17.96 36.60
N LEU A 114 0.77 17.19 36.11
CA LEU A 114 2.20 17.41 36.36
C LEU A 114 2.86 18.30 35.27
N PRO A 115 3.62 19.35 35.64
CA PRO A 115 4.40 20.13 34.70
C PRO A 115 5.51 19.30 34.02
N PRO A 116 5.89 19.60 32.76
CA PRO A 116 5.38 20.70 31.91
C PRO A 116 4.11 20.36 31.12
N TYR A 117 3.50 19.19 31.36
CA TYR A 117 2.38 18.66 30.57
C TYR A 117 1.02 18.80 31.26
N ASN A 118 0.90 19.73 32.20
CA ASN A 118 -0.32 19.95 32.98
C ASN A 118 -1.39 20.75 32.23
N ASP A 119 -1.08 21.29 31.06
CA ASP A 119 -2.04 21.92 30.15
C ASP A 119 -2.20 21.10 28.86
N TYR A 120 -3.41 21.18 28.28
CA TYR A 120 -3.77 20.40 27.11
C TYR A 120 -2.89 20.74 25.91
N LEU A 121 -2.56 22.02 25.70
CA LEU A 121 -1.86 22.47 24.51
C LEU A 121 -0.44 21.89 24.43
N ASN A 122 0.31 21.96 25.53
CA ASN A 122 1.66 21.40 25.60
C ASN A 122 1.64 19.87 25.49
N ALA A 123 0.72 19.22 26.20
CA ALA A 123 0.61 17.76 26.16
C ALA A 123 0.18 17.25 24.77
N SER A 124 -0.82 17.87 24.15
CA SER A 124 -1.32 17.49 22.82
C SER A 124 -0.28 17.72 21.74
N THR A 125 0.52 18.79 21.84
CA THR A 125 1.59 19.08 20.88
C THR A 125 2.67 18.00 20.91
N VAL A 126 3.17 17.64 22.10
CA VAL A 126 4.21 16.61 22.21
C VAL A 126 3.68 15.23 21.81
N VAL A 127 2.43 14.89 22.19
CA VAL A 127 1.79 13.66 21.72
C VAL A 127 1.66 13.67 20.20
N SER A 128 1.24 14.78 19.59
CA SER A 128 1.11 14.93 18.14
C SER A 128 2.44 14.70 17.42
N GLU A 129 3.55 15.25 17.93
CA GLU A 129 4.86 15.09 17.31
C GLU A 129 5.35 13.63 17.36
N ASN A 130 5.23 12.97 18.52
CA ASN A 130 5.66 11.57 18.67
C ASN A 130 4.74 10.64 17.88
N LEU A 131 3.44 10.90 17.86
CA LEU A 131 2.47 10.13 17.11
C LEU A 131 2.66 10.31 15.60
N SER A 132 2.95 11.53 15.16
CA SER A 132 3.28 11.82 13.76
C SER A 132 4.49 10.98 13.33
N LYS A 133 5.61 11.05 14.07
CA LYS A 133 6.80 10.24 13.79
C LYS A 133 6.49 8.75 13.72
N LEU A 134 5.69 8.24 14.66
CA LEU A 134 5.32 6.84 14.67
C LEU A 134 4.43 6.44 13.49
N ILE A 135 3.41 7.23 13.17
CA ILE A 135 2.48 6.91 12.08
C ILE A 135 3.18 7.05 10.73
N HIS A 136 3.96 8.10 10.53
CA HIS A 136 4.79 8.27 9.33
C HIS A 136 5.83 7.15 9.24
N GLY A 137 6.52 6.80 10.32
CA GLY A 137 7.45 5.68 10.33
C GLY A 137 6.78 4.33 10.05
N PHE A 138 5.59 4.09 10.61
CA PHE A 138 4.84 2.86 10.37
C PHE A 138 4.32 2.80 8.94
N LEU A 139 3.70 3.85 8.43
CA LEU A 139 3.07 3.81 7.11
C LEU A 139 4.07 4.03 5.98
N VAL A 140 5.05 4.90 6.15
CA VAL A 140 5.82 5.54 5.06
C VAL A 140 7.33 5.36 5.25
N ASP A 141 7.92 6.10 6.18
CA ASP A 141 9.37 6.35 6.25
C ASP A 141 10.17 5.16 6.78
N GLY A 142 9.49 4.27 7.49
CA GLY A 142 10.13 3.26 8.32
C GLY A 142 10.43 3.77 9.73
N ILE A 143 10.56 2.82 10.65
CA ILE A 143 10.91 3.06 12.06
C ILE A 143 12.36 2.62 12.23
N GLN A 144 13.18 3.53 12.74
CA GLN A 144 14.60 3.32 13.02
C GLN A 144 14.85 3.38 14.52
N ASN A 145 15.89 2.70 14.98
CA ASN A 145 16.37 2.87 16.36
C ASN A 145 17.34 4.07 16.46
N VAL A 146 17.82 4.33 17.68
CA VAL A 146 18.79 5.39 17.97
C VAL A 146 20.14 5.26 17.24
N ASN A 147 20.43 4.09 16.68
CA ASN A 147 21.63 3.81 15.88
C ASN A 147 21.38 3.95 14.37
N ASN A 148 20.21 4.48 13.96
CA ASN A 148 19.72 4.53 12.57
C ASN A 148 19.56 3.16 11.90
N GLU A 149 19.42 2.08 12.68
CA GLU A 149 19.11 0.77 12.12
C GLU A 149 17.60 0.68 11.87
N THR A 150 17.20 0.31 10.65
CA THR A 150 15.81 0.07 10.30
C THR A 150 15.26 -1.10 11.11
N LEU A 151 14.33 -0.81 12.02
CA LEU A 151 13.56 -1.79 12.77
C LEU A 151 12.32 -2.25 12.00
N PHE A 152 11.75 -1.34 11.21
CA PHE A 152 10.61 -1.60 10.35
C PHE A 152 10.69 -0.70 9.11
N PRO A 153 10.58 -1.22 7.88
CA PRO A 153 10.76 -0.42 6.67
C PRO A 153 9.57 0.46 6.29
N GLY A 154 8.40 0.30 6.93
CA GLY A 154 7.17 1.04 6.59
C GLY A 154 6.27 0.30 5.59
N ILE A 155 4.95 0.45 5.71
CA ILE A 155 3.96 -0.29 4.89
C ILE A 155 4.05 0.02 3.40
N VAL A 156 4.26 1.29 3.04
CA VAL A 156 4.45 1.73 1.64
C VAL A 156 5.65 1.03 1.05
N ASN A 157 6.82 1.14 1.70
CA ASN A 157 8.05 0.52 1.24
C ASN A 157 7.92 -1.00 1.12
N LEU A 158 7.30 -1.67 2.10
CA LEU A 158 7.02 -3.12 2.03
C LEU A 158 6.20 -3.49 0.79
N THR A 159 5.17 -2.70 0.49
CA THR A 159 4.27 -2.95 -0.63
C THR A 159 4.98 -2.77 -1.96
N ILE A 160 5.81 -1.72 -2.07
CA ILE A 160 6.59 -1.43 -3.28
C ILE A 160 7.66 -2.51 -3.49
N THR A 161 8.48 -2.80 -2.47
CA THR A 161 9.54 -3.82 -2.56
C THR A 161 8.98 -5.18 -2.92
N TYR A 162 7.88 -5.61 -2.28
CA TYR A 162 7.21 -6.86 -2.65
C TYR A 162 6.82 -6.89 -4.14
N SER A 163 6.27 -5.78 -4.64
CA SER A 163 5.87 -5.68 -6.05
C SER A 163 7.10 -5.73 -6.99
N PHE A 164 8.20 -5.07 -6.62
CA PHE A 164 9.45 -5.09 -7.37
C PHE A 164 10.12 -6.46 -7.36
N ASP A 165 10.13 -7.16 -6.23
CA ASP A 165 10.67 -8.52 -6.12
C ASP A 165 9.91 -9.50 -7.01
N MET A 166 8.58 -9.39 -7.09
CA MET A 166 7.79 -10.19 -8.03
C MET A 166 8.22 -9.95 -9.48
N VAL A 167 8.46 -8.69 -9.87
CA VAL A 167 8.91 -8.32 -11.22
C VAL A 167 10.32 -8.85 -11.48
N LYS A 168 11.27 -8.61 -10.56
CA LYS A 168 12.66 -9.08 -10.67
C LYS A 168 12.69 -10.61 -10.82
N ASN A 169 11.91 -11.34 -10.01
CA ASN A 169 11.81 -12.80 -10.10
C ASN A 169 11.19 -13.26 -11.42
N ALA A 170 10.15 -12.59 -11.92
CA ALA A 170 9.55 -12.92 -13.21
C ALA A 170 10.54 -12.72 -14.38
N VAL A 171 11.28 -11.61 -14.37
CA VAL A 171 12.31 -11.31 -15.37
C VAL A 171 13.45 -12.33 -15.32
N ALA A 172 13.95 -12.65 -14.12
CA ALA A 172 15.03 -13.61 -13.92
C ALA A 172 14.66 -15.02 -14.45
N ASN A 173 13.43 -15.46 -14.18
CA ASN A 173 12.92 -16.76 -14.65
C ASN A 173 12.67 -16.80 -16.17
N PHE A 174 12.40 -15.65 -16.81
CA PHE A 174 12.18 -15.57 -18.26
C PHE A 174 13.49 -15.69 -19.06
N THR A 175 14.59 -15.22 -18.48
CA THR A 175 15.92 -15.21 -19.12
C THR A 175 16.59 -16.57 -19.29
N GLU A 176 16.15 -17.63 -18.60
CA GLU A 176 16.73 -18.96 -18.79
C GLU A 176 16.30 -19.65 -20.10
N ASN A 177 15.22 -19.22 -20.79
CA ASN A 177 14.62 -20.04 -21.86
C ASN A 177 14.62 -19.49 -23.29
N VAL A 178 14.70 -18.17 -23.57
CA VAL A 178 14.52 -17.70 -24.97
C VAL A 178 15.27 -16.39 -25.23
N MET A 179 16.48 -16.44 -25.79
CA MET A 179 17.27 -15.23 -26.05
C MET A 179 17.85 -15.18 -27.46
N LYS A 180 17.07 -14.67 -28.42
CA LYS A 180 17.58 -13.94 -29.61
C LYS A 180 16.50 -13.21 -30.42
N ASN A 181 15.25 -13.64 -30.37
CA ASN A 181 14.16 -13.04 -31.16
C ASN A 181 13.28 -12.03 -30.38
N VAL A 182 13.38 -12.01 -29.05
CA VAL A 182 12.43 -11.35 -28.14
C VAL A 182 12.76 -9.87 -27.87
N MET A 183 13.99 -9.41 -28.11
CA MET A 183 14.37 -8.02 -27.78
C MET A 183 13.60 -6.95 -28.58
N GLY A 184 13.08 -7.27 -29.78
CA GLY A 184 12.20 -6.38 -30.54
C GLY A 184 10.76 -6.33 -30.00
N GLU A 185 10.25 -7.47 -29.50
CA GLU A 185 8.89 -7.58 -28.95
C GLU A 185 8.81 -7.10 -27.49
N ALA A 186 9.87 -7.30 -26.69
CA ALA A 186 9.95 -6.82 -25.31
C ALA A 186 9.93 -5.29 -25.21
N LEU A 187 10.50 -4.59 -26.20
CA LEU A 187 10.42 -3.13 -26.30
C LEU A 187 9.04 -2.66 -26.80
N GLY A 188 8.37 -3.43 -27.66
CA GLY A 188 6.96 -3.21 -28.01
C GLY A 188 6.02 -3.35 -26.81
N THR A 189 6.27 -4.33 -25.92
CA THR A 189 5.54 -4.43 -24.65
C THR A 189 5.84 -3.28 -23.70
N VAL A 190 7.01 -2.65 -23.79
CA VAL A 190 7.38 -1.47 -23.01
C VAL A 190 6.61 -0.22 -23.49
N ASP A 191 6.45 -0.02 -24.81
CA ASP A 191 5.54 1.02 -25.32
C ASP A 191 4.07 0.78 -24.91
N ASP A 192 3.60 -0.47 -24.86
CA ASP A 192 2.27 -0.86 -24.35
C ASP A 192 2.13 -0.71 -22.81
N ILE A 193 3.24 -0.88 -22.07
CA ILE A 193 3.37 -0.54 -20.64
C ILE A 193 3.14 0.97 -20.46
N PHE A 194 3.54 1.81 -21.42
CA PHE A 194 3.51 3.27 -21.34
C PHE A 194 2.24 3.94 -21.86
N GLU A 195 1.56 3.36 -22.86
CA GLU A 195 0.30 3.88 -23.39
C GLU A 195 -0.81 3.88 -22.32
N ASN A 196 -0.82 2.89 -21.42
CA ASN A 196 -1.84 2.75 -20.38
C ASN A 196 -1.66 3.64 -19.15
N ILE A 197 -0.50 4.29 -18.99
CA ILE A 197 -0.29 5.31 -17.96
C ILE A 197 -0.96 6.63 -18.36
N GLY A 198 -1.23 6.85 -19.65
CA GLY A 198 -1.81 8.09 -20.19
C GLY A 198 -3.30 8.35 -19.91
N SER A 199 -3.94 7.63 -18.96
CA SER A 199 -5.39 7.81 -18.70
C SER A 199 -5.77 8.07 -17.24
N LEU A 200 -4.81 8.19 -16.32
CA LEU A 200 -5.07 8.55 -14.94
C LEU A 200 -4.60 9.98 -14.70
N ILE A 201 -5.55 10.85 -14.38
CA ILE A 201 -5.27 12.12 -13.72
C ILE A 201 -4.93 11.76 -12.26
N ASP A 202 -3.74 11.18 -12.02
CA ASP A 202 -3.26 10.76 -10.70
C ASP A 202 -1.79 11.19 -10.54
N PRO A 203 -1.50 12.13 -9.62
CA PRO A 203 -0.15 12.63 -9.37
C PRO A 203 0.88 11.52 -9.10
N ILE A 204 0.48 10.42 -8.46
CA ILE A 204 1.36 9.28 -8.18
C ILE A 204 1.74 8.57 -9.49
N ALA A 205 0.76 8.36 -10.37
CA ALA A 205 0.97 7.67 -11.64
C ALA A 205 1.86 8.49 -12.60
N ASP A 206 1.65 9.80 -12.67
CA ASP A 206 2.44 10.72 -13.49
C ASP A 206 3.90 10.81 -13.01
N ALA A 207 4.11 10.86 -11.70
CA ALA A 207 5.44 10.94 -11.14
C ALA A 207 6.23 9.63 -11.34
N ILE A 208 5.58 8.47 -11.15
CA ILE A 208 6.15 7.16 -11.49
C ILE A 208 6.49 7.08 -12.98
N LYS A 209 5.61 7.57 -13.86
CA LYS A 209 5.81 7.58 -15.33
C LYS A 209 7.05 8.37 -15.73
N ASN A 210 7.16 9.59 -15.23
CA ASN A 210 8.24 10.51 -15.58
C ASN A 210 9.59 9.95 -15.14
N GLU A 211 9.64 9.39 -13.93
CA GLU A 211 10.88 8.87 -13.38
C GLU A 211 11.34 7.57 -14.04
N LEU A 212 10.39 6.73 -14.46
CA LEU A 212 10.62 5.53 -15.25
C LEU A 212 11.18 5.88 -16.64
N ASN A 213 10.61 6.86 -17.33
CA ASN A 213 11.10 7.33 -18.63
C ASN A 213 12.53 7.88 -18.56
N ASN A 214 12.84 8.65 -17.51
CA ASN A 214 14.18 9.18 -17.26
C ASN A 214 15.20 8.05 -17.02
N THR A 215 14.80 7.04 -16.23
CA THR A 215 15.68 5.95 -15.83
C THR A 215 15.92 4.96 -16.98
N LEU A 216 14.90 4.58 -17.76
CA LEU A 216 15.06 3.67 -18.91
C LEU A 216 15.85 4.28 -20.06
N SER A 217 15.68 5.59 -20.31
CA SER A 217 16.49 6.32 -21.30
C SER A 217 18.00 6.25 -20.97
N SER A 218 18.36 6.08 -19.68
CA SER A 218 19.74 5.92 -19.24
C SER A 218 20.26 4.47 -19.27
N ILE A 219 19.36 3.47 -19.19
CA ILE A 219 19.72 2.04 -19.07
C ILE A 219 19.80 1.33 -20.42
N LEU A 220 19.05 1.77 -21.44
CA LEU A 220 19.01 1.13 -22.78
C LEU A 220 20.35 1.18 -23.57
N GLY A 221 21.44 1.64 -22.96
CA GLY A 221 22.81 1.50 -23.44
C GLY A 221 23.69 0.45 -22.72
N GLY A 222 23.16 -0.36 -21.79
CA GLY A 222 23.94 -1.25 -20.90
C GLY A 222 23.61 -2.76 -20.94
N THR A 223 24.44 -3.60 -20.29
CA THR A 223 24.30 -5.08 -20.18
C THR A 223 23.42 -5.52 -19.00
N PHE A 224 22.93 -6.76 -18.92
CA PHE A 224 21.94 -7.23 -17.92
C PHE A 224 22.22 -6.89 -16.42
N GLY A 225 23.49 -6.78 -16.01
CA GLY A 225 23.83 -6.27 -14.66
C GLY A 225 23.31 -4.85 -14.41
N THR A 226 23.19 -4.02 -15.45
CA THR A 226 22.61 -2.68 -15.41
C THR A 226 21.07 -2.70 -15.32
N LEU A 227 20.41 -3.82 -15.61
CA LEU A 227 18.94 -3.93 -15.53
C LEU A 227 18.48 -4.17 -14.09
N SER A 228 19.11 -5.10 -13.35
CA SER A 228 18.79 -5.29 -11.92
C SER A 228 19.11 -4.03 -11.12
N MET A 229 20.29 -3.44 -11.34
CA MET A 229 20.66 -2.14 -10.76
C MET A 229 19.68 -1.04 -11.18
N GLY A 230 19.18 -1.10 -12.42
CA GLY A 230 18.15 -0.20 -12.92
C GLY A 230 16.81 -0.34 -12.19
N PHE A 231 16.38 -1.56 -11.90
CA PHE A 231 15.18 -1.82 -11.09
C PHE A 231 15.36 -1.37 -9.64
N ASP A 232 16.53 -1.55 -9.04
CA ASP A 232 16.83 -1.07 -7.69
C ASP A 232 16.78 0.47 -7.63
N LEU A 233 17.37 1.16 -8.62
CA LEU A 233 17.31 2.62 -8.72
C LEU A 233 15.89 3.14 -8.93
N LEU A 234 15.10 2.45 -9.76
CA LEU A 234 13.71 2.79 -9.99
C LEU A 234 12.87 2.58 -8.73
N GLU A 235 13.10 1.49 -8.00
CA GLU A 235 12.42 1.17 -6.75
C GLU A 235 12.62 2.30 -5.73
N GLU A 236 13.86 2.73 -5.50
CA GLU A 236 14.19 3.79 -4.54
C GLU A 236 13.59 5.15 -4.91
N LYS A 237 13.58 5.48 -6.20
CA LYS A 237 12.98 6.72 -6.70
C LYS A 237 11.45 6.72 -6.56
N ILE A 238 10.80 5.60 -6.88
CA ILE A 238 9.35 5.45 -6.70
C ILE A 238 8.96 5.49 -5.22
N LYS A 239 9.74 4.86 -4.33
CA LYS A 239 9.53 4.95 -2.88
C LYS A 239 9.53 6.41 -2.42
N THR A 240 10.56 7.17 -2.81
CA THR A 240 10.70 8.59 -2.43
C THR A 240 9.46 9.41 -2.84
N GLU A 241 9.00 9.23 -4.08
CA GLU A 241 7.88 10.00 -4.62
C GLU A 241 6.54 9.63 -3.98
N ILE A 242 6.27 8.32 -3.82
CA ILE A 242 5.07 7.85 -3.14
C ILE A 242 5.07 8.31 -1.68
N ASN A 243 6.22 8.30 -1.00
CA ASN A 243 6.33 8.72 0.40
C ASN A 243 5.94 10.19 0.58
N ASN A 244 6.38 11.08 -0.32
CA ASN A 244 6.01 12.49 -0.31
C ASN A 244 4.49 12.69 -0.47
N ILE A 245 3.87 11.94 -1.39
CA ILE A 245 2.45 12.06 -1.67
C ILE A 245 1.62 11.49 -0.52
N VAL A 246 1.98 10.31 -0.02
CA VAL A 246 1.28 9.62 1.08
C VAL A 246 1.32 10.43 2.37
N SER A 247 2.45 11.08 2.66
CA SER A 247 2.62 11.91 3.87
C SER A 247 1.55 13.00 3.99
N GLY A 248 1.15 13.63 2.88
CA GLY A 248 0.10 14.66 2.89
C GLY A 248 -1.30 14.17 3.27
N PHE A 249 -1.55 12.85 3.29
CA PHE A 249 -2.83 12.27 3.69
C PHE A 249 -2.87 11.82 5.17
N ILE A 250 -1.74 11.87 5.89
CA ILE A 250 -1.62 11.30 7.24
C ILE A 250 -2.12 12.26 8.33
N ASP A 251 -1.85 13.56 8.18
CA ASP A 251 -2.14 14.57 9.20
C ASP A 251 -3.57 14.57 9.77
N PRO A 252 -4.64 14.39 8.96
CA PRO A 252 -6.01 14.36 9.49
C PRO A 252 -6.27 13.21 10.47
N TYR A 253 -5.50 12.13 10.39
CA TYR A 253 -5.68 10.95 11.24
C TYR A 253 -5.04 11.11 12.62
N ILE A 254 -3.99 11.93 12.73
CA ILE A 254 -3.25 12.20 13.98
C ILE A 254 -4.16 12.91 14.98
N GLN A 255 -4.90 13.94 14.54
CA GLN A 255 -5.78 14.72 15.41
C GLN A 255 -6.91 13.88 16.01
N ASN A 256 -7.51 12.99 15.22
CA ASN A 256 -8.55 12.09 15.71
C ASN A 256 -8.06 11.19 16.86
N PHE A 257 -6.81 10.72 16.79
CA PHE A 257 -6.22 9.89 17.85
C PHE A 257 -5.98 10.71 19.13
N ILE A 258 -5.43 11.93 19.00
CA ILE A 258 -5.20 12.85 20.13
C ILE A 258 -6.51 13.09 20.88
N ASP A 259 -7.58 13.44 20.15
CA ASP A 259 -8.89 13.68 20.75
C ASP A 259 -9.38 12.47 21.56
N VAL A 260 -9.20 11.25 21.06
CA VAL A 260 -9.63 10.03 21.77
C VAL A 260 -8.78 9.79 23.03
N VAL A 261 -7.46 9.97 22.97
CA VAL A 261 -6.56 9.70 24.10
C VAL A 261 -6.76 10.69 25.25
N PHE A 262 -6.95 11.97 24.94
CA PHE A 262 -7.12 13.02 25.96
C PHE A 262 -8.54 13.08 26.54
N ASN A 263 -9.58 12.68 25.79
CA ASN A 263 -10.96 12.68 26.29
C ASN A 263 -11.35 11.42 27.10
N GLN A 264 -10.49 10.40 27.17
CA GLN A 264 -10.77 9.20 27.95
C GLN A 264 -10.42 9.36 29.44
N SER A 265 -11.39 9.03 30.30
CA SER A 265 -11.32 9.21 31.76
C SER A 265 -10.40 8.23 32.50
N ASN A 266 -9.98 7.13 31.87
CA ASN A 266 -9.29 6.00 32.54
C ASN A 266 -7.85 5.78 32.03
N THR A 267 -7.09 4.91 32.71
CA THR A 267 -5.81 4.37 32.26
C THR A 267 -6.00 3.57 30.98
N LEU A 268 -5.77 4.20 29.84
CA LEU A 268 -5.75 3.57 28.52
C LEU A 268 -4.44 2.80 28.38
N ASP A 269 -4.51 1.53 27.96
CA ASP A 269 -3.34 0.81 27.45
C ASP A 269 -2.94 1.44 26.11
N ILE A 270 -2.09 2.48 26.18
CA ILE A 270 -1.67 3.26 25.02
C ILE A 270 -1.01 2.36 23.95
N PRO A 271 -0.06 1.45 24.27
CA PRO A 271 0.48 0.51 23.28
C PRO A 271 -0.58 -0.34 22.60
N GLY A 272 -1.51 -0.93 23.36
CA GLY A 272 -2.59 -1.76 22.82
C GLY A 272 -3.51 -0.96 21.89
N PHE A 273 -3.94 0.22 22.31
CA PHE A 273 -4.79 1.11 21.51
C PHE A 273 -4.10 1.60 20.24
N LEU A 274 -2.83 1.99 20.34
CA LEU A 274 -2.03 2.45 19.22
C LEU A 274 -1.84 1.33 18.18
N SER A 275 -1.58 0.11 18.63
CA SER A 275 -1.50 -1.06 17.78
C SER A 275 -2.82 -1.36 17.07
N GLU A 276 -3.94 -1.35 17.79
CA GLU A 276 -5.28 -1.53 17.17
C GLU A 276 -5.55 -0.49 16.11
N TRP A 277 -5.27 0.76 16.43
CA TRP A 277 -5.49 1.86 15.54
C TRP A 277 -4.64 1.73 14.27
N LEU A 278 -3.34 1.44 14.40
CA LEU A 278 -2.43 1.26 13.26
C LEU A 278 -2.85 0.08 12.38
N PHE A 279 -3.26 -1.04 12.97
CA PHE A 279 -3.68 -2.23 12.23
C PHE A 279 -5.08 -2.11 11.59
N ASP A 280 -6.01 -1.27 12.12
CA ASP A 280 -7.27 -0.94 11.43
C ASP A 280 -7.04 -0.08 10.17
N ARG A 281 -5.92 0.66 10.12
CA ARG A 281 -5.58 1.49 8.96
C ARG A 281 -5.04 0.68 7.78
N ILE A 282 -4.59 -0.55 7.99
CA ILE A 282 -3.93 -1.33 6.94
C ILE A 282 -4.74 -2.55 6.51
N SER A 283 -4.69 -2.84 5.20
CA SER A 283 -5.36 -3.99 4.58
C SER A 283 -4.48 -4.58 3.47
N ILE A 284 -3.25 -4.95 3.83
CA ILE A 284 -2.23 -5.38 2.87
C ILE A 284 -2.64 -6.66 2.13
N ASN A 285 -3.33 -7.59 2.80
CA ASN A 285 -3.61 -8.92 2.28
C ASN A 285 -5.05 -9.13 1.79
N LYS A 286 -5.88 -8.09 1.75
CA LYS A 286 -7.31 -8.23 1.44
C LYS A 286 -7.73 -7.20 0.39
N ALA A 287 -8.27 -7.69 -0.71
CA ALA A 287 -9.00 -6.88 -1.67
C ALA A 287 -10.51 -6.99 -1.41
N LYS A 288 -11.19 -5.85 -1.32
CA LYS A 288 -12.66 -5.82 -1.19
C LYS A 288 -13.28 -6.13 -2.53
N VAL A 289 -14.24 -7.05 -2.56
CA VAL A 289 -14.92 -7.44 -3.80
C VAL A 289 -16.41 -7.26 -3.67
N ASN A 290 -17.02 -6.73 -4.73
CA ASN A 290 -18.46 -6.56 -4.85
C ASN A 290 -18.90 -7.09 -6.21
N LEU A 291 -19.95 -7.90 -6.21
CA LEU A 291 -20.65 -8.35 -7.42
C LEU A 291 -22.08 -7.87 -7.33
N VAL A 292 -22.46 -7.01 -8.27
CA VAL A 292 -23.83 -6.54 -8.47
C VAL A 292 -24.41 -7.29 -9.66
N VAL A 293 -25.61 -7.84 -9.52
CA VAL A 293 -26.33 -8.58 -10.57
C VAL A 293 -27.75 -8.05 -10.69
N TRP A 294 -28.26 -7.93 -11.91
CA TRP A 294 -29.63 -7.50 -12.19
C TRP A 294 -30.20 -8.21 -13.40
N GLU A 295 -31.52 -8.29 -13.51
CA GLU A 295 -32.19 -8.86 -14.69
C GLU A 295 -32.14 -7.85 -15.86
N VAL A 296 -31.69 -8.31 -17.03
CA VAL A 296 -31.72 -7.51 -18.25
C VAL A 296 -33.13 -7.57 -18.82
N ARG A 297 -33.82 -6.43 -18.86
CA ARG A 297 -35.11 -6.34 -19.58
C ARG A 297 -34.80 -6.40 -21.07
N GLY A 298 -35.31 -7.44 -21.73
CA GLY A 298 -35.25 -7.59 -23.19
C GLY A 298 -36.10 -6.57 -23.92
#